data_AF-A0A2V6P8D4-F1
#
_entry.id   AF-A0A2V6P8D4-F1
#
_cell.length_a   1.000
_cell.length_b   1.000
_cell.length_c   1.000
_cell.angle_alpha   90.00
_cell.angle_beta   90.00
_cell.angle_gamma   90.00
#
_symmetry.space_group_name_H-M   'P 1'
#
loop_
_entity.id
_entity.type
_entity.pdbx_description
1 polymer ?
#
loop_
_entity_poly.entity_id
_entity_poly.type
_entity_poly.pdbx_seq_one_letter_code
_entity_poly.pdbx_strand_id
1 'polypeptide(L)'
;MGERSARTAWRGLFENSGFVRLWLGQAVSQIGDGLSGLALLVVVYRLTHTASAVAALSILISLPQVVLGLHAGVLADRWDRRRVMIAS
;
A
#
# COMPACT_ATOMS: atom_id res chain seq x y z
N MET A 1 -14.91 -23.55 -22.27
CA MET A 1 -15.96 -23.31 -21.24
C MET A 1 -15.54 -22.36 -20.11
N GLY A 2 -14.24 -22.03 -19.88
CA GLY A 2 -13.79 -21.18 -18.76
C GLY A 2 -13.98 -19.66 -18.90
N GLU A 3 -14.11 -19.11 -20.11
CA GLU A 3 -14.14 -17.65 -20.33
C GLU A 3 -15.44 -16.96 -19.87
N ARG A 4 -16.57 -17.68 -19.85
CA ARG A 4 -17.86 -17.13 -19.40
C ARG A 4 -17.94 -16.97 -17.88
N SER A 5 -17.21 -17.81 -17.13
CA SER A 5 -17.19 -17.81 -15.67
C SER A 5 -16.37 -16.65 -15.10
N ALA A 6 -15.25 -16.29 -15.74
CA ALA A 6 -14.46 -15.13 -15.34
C ALA A 6 -15.26 -13.82 -15.52
N ARG A 7 -15.96 -13.66 -16.65
CA ARG A 7 -16.73 -12.43 -16.95
C ARG A 7 -17.87 -12.17 -15.95
N THR A 8 -18.55 -13.21 -15.46
CA THR A 8 -19.57 -13.06 -14.41
C THR A 8 -18.95 -12.78 -13.05
N ALA A 9 -17.78 -13.36 -12.74
CA ALA A 9 -17.05 -13.08 -11.50
C ALA A 9 -16.58 -11.61 -11.42
N TRP A 10 -16.01 -11.06 -12.51
CA TRP A 10 -15.61 -9.65 -12.57
C TRP A 10 -16.80 -8.71 -12.36
N ARG A 11 -17.96 -9.00 -12.96
CA ARG A 11 -19.18 -8.21 -12.76
C ARG A 11 -19.69 -8.30 -11.32
N GLY A 12 -19.69 -9.49 -10.71
CA GLY A 12 -20.12 -9.69 -9.33
C GLY A 12 -19.26 -8.96 -8.29
N LEU A 13 -17.99 -8.68 -8.57
CA LEU A 13 -17.13 -7.88 -7.69
C LEU A 13 -17.59 -6.41 -7.63
N PHE A 14 -17.94 -5.82 -8.78
CA PHE A 14 -18.40 -4.44 -8.87
C PHE A 14 -19.84 -4.25 -8.38
N GLU A 15 -20.63 -5.32 -8.31
CA GLU A 15 -21.97 -5.30 -7.69
C GLU A 15 -21.89 -5.19 -6.15
N ASN A 16 -20.78 -5.62 -5.53
CA ASN A 16 -20.58 -5.47 -4.10
C ASN A 16 -20.12 -4.05 -3.75
N SER A 17 -21.08 -3.20 -3.35
CA SER A 17 -20.81 -1.81 -2.99
C SER A 17 -19.82 -1.62 -1.83
N GLY A 18 -19.64 -2.60 -0.94
CA GLY A 18 -18.65 -2.55 0.14
C GLY A 18 -17.23 -2.74 -0.39
N PHE A 19 -17.04 -3.72 -1.27
CA PHE A 19 -15.78 -3.96 -1.96
C PHE A 19 -15.35 -2.75 -2.79
N VAL A 20 -16.26 -2.19 -3.60
CA VAL A 20 -15.95 -1.03 -4.45
C VAL A 20 -15.49 0.18 -3.62
N ARG A 21 -16.15 0.44 -2.47
CA ARG A 21 -15.75 1.53 -1.56
C ARG A 21 -14.35 1.31 -0.98
N LEU A 22 -14.05 0.10 -0.51
CA LEU A 22 -12.73 -0.24 0.00
C LEU A 22 -11.67 -0.11 -1.09
N TRP A 23 -11.95 -0.62 -2.28
CA TRP A 23 -11.02 -0.60 -3.40
C TRP A 23 -10.70 0.83 -3.87
N LEU A 24 -11.71 1.69 -3.99
CA LEU A 24 -11.51 3.10 -4.34
C LEU A 24 -10.72 3.84 -3.27
N GLY A 25 -11.04 3.62 -1.99
CA GLY A 25 -10.29 4.19 -0.88
C GLY A 25 -8.82 3.77 -0.94
N GLN A 26 -8.56 2.47 -1.10
CA GLN A 26 -7.19 1.94 -1.22
C GLN A 26 -6.47 2.51 -2.45
N ALA A 27 -7.13 2.60 -3.60
CA ALA A 27 -6.53 3.13 -4.82
C ALA A 27 -6.07 4.58 -4.62
N VAL A 28 -6.91 5.43 -4.02
CA VAL A 28 -6.55 6.81 -3.70
C VAL A 28 -5.41 6.88 -2.69
N SER A 29 -5.46 6.07 -1.62
CA SER A 29 -4.38 6.00 -0.63
C SER A 29 -3.04 5.62 -1.25
N GLN A 30 -3.00 4.59 -2.08
CA GLN A 30 -1.76 4.15 -2.75
C GLN A 30 -1.15 5.24 -3.65
N ILE A 31 -2.00 6.03 -4.32
CA ILE A 31 -1.54 7.19 -5.11
C ILE A 31 -0.97 8.26 -4.18
N GLY A 32 -1.67 8.56 -3.08
CA GLY A 32 -1.24 9.52 -2.06
C GLY A 32 0.12 9.14 -1.44
N ASP A 33 0.31 7.86 -1.12
CA ASP A 33 1.57 7.34 -0.58
C ASP A 33 2.72 7.50 -1.58
N GLY A 34 2.49 7.18 -2.86
CA GLY A 34 3.47 7.38 -3.92
C GLY A 34 3.87 8.85 -4.08
N LEU A 35 2.89 9.76 -4.10
CA LEU A 35 3.14 11.20 -4.17
C LEU A 35 3.88 11.71 -2.91
N SER A 36 3.50 11.24 -1.73
CA SER A 36 4.15 11.61 -0.47
C SER A 36 5.60 11.14 -0.42
N GLY A 37 5.88 9.92 -0.89
CA GLY A 37 7.23 9.40 -1.05
C GLY A 37 8.07 10.25 -1.99
N LEU A 38 7.55 10.58 -3.17
CA LEU A 38 8.23 11.46 -4.12
C LEU A 38 8.48 12.86 -3.54
N ALA A 39 7.48 13.44 -2.89
CA ALA A 39 7.59 14.75 -2.25
C ALA A 39 8.69 14.74 -1.18
N LEU A 40 8.77 13.69 -0.36
CA LEU A 40 9.78 13.54 0.67
C LEU A 40 11.19 13.47 0.08
N LEU A 41 11.39 12.69 -0.99
CA LEU A 41 12.68 12.61 -1.69
C LEU A 41 13.10 13.98 -2.26
N VAL A 42 12.16 14.71 -2.88
CA VAL A 42 12.41 16.05 -3.40
C VAL A 42 12.77 17.03 -2.27
N VAL A 43 12.05 16.99 -1.15
CA VAL A 43 12.32 17.85 0.01
C VAL A 43 13.72 17.56 0.57
N VAL A 44 14.09 16.30 0.77
CA VAL A 44 15.43 15.95 1.27
C VAL A 44 16.52 16.40 0.30
N TYR A 45 16.33 16.20 -1.01
CA TYR A 45 17.28 16.72 -2.00
C TYR A 45 17.39 18.24 -1.94
N ARG A 46 16.27 18.97 -1.82
CA ARG A 46 16.27 20.44 -1.74
C ARG A 46 16.95 20.97 -0.47
N LEU A 47 16.93 20.22 0.62
CA LEU A 47 17.55 20.63 1.89
C LEU A 47 19.04 20.28 1.95
N THR A 48 19.42 19.12 1.41
CA THR A 48 20.79 18.60 1.53
C THR A 48 21.65 18.84 0.30
N HIS A 49 21.02 19.05 -0.87
CA HIS A 49 21.66 19.13 -2.18
C HIS A 49 22.56 17.93 -2.53
N THR A 50 22.31 16.77 -1.94
CA THR A 50 23.13 15.56 -2.18
C THR A 50 22.27 14.36 -2.58
N ALA A 51 22.76 13.60 -3.56
CA ALA A 51 22.11 12.36 -4.01
C ALA A 51 22.25 11.22 -2.99
N SER A 52 23.34 11.21 -2.20
CA SER A 52 23.58 10.21 -1.15
C SER A 52 22.54 10.28 -0.03
N ALA A 53 22.11 11.48 0.37
CA ALA A 53 21.05 11.65 1.36
C ALA A 53 19.70 11.10 0.87
N VAL A 54 19.37 11.31 -0.41
CA VAL A 54 18.17 10.76 -1.04
C VAL A 54 18.23 9.24 -1.08
N ALA A 55 19.37 8.66 -1.48
CA ALA A 55 19.57 7.21 -1.52
C ALA A 55 19.46 6.58 -0.11
N ALA A 56 20.09 7.21 0.89
CA ALA A 56 20.00 6.76 2.28
C ALA A 56 18.55 6.80 2.78
N LEU A 57 17.81 7.88 2.50
CA LEU A 57 16.40 8.00 2.88
C LEU A 57 15.56 6.88 2.24
N SER A 58 15.72 6.62 0.94
CA SER A 58 14.99 5.54 0.26
C SER A 58 15.23 4.18 0.94
N ILE A 59 16.48 3.89 1.32
CA ILE A 59 16.81 2.67 2.05
C ILE A 59 16.10 2.65 3.41
N LEU A 60 16.18 3.75 4.19
CA LEU A 60 15.54 3.83 5.50
C LEU A 60 14.01 3.67 5.43
N ILE A 61 13.37 4.15 4.37
CA ILE A 61 11.92 4.00 4.18
C ILE A 61 11.56 2.53 3.87
N SER A 62 12.35 1.84 3.05
CA SER A 62 12.08 0.45 2.66
C SER A 62 12.52 -0.58 3.71
N LEU A 63 13.51 -0.25 4.53
CA LEU A 63 14.13 -1.19 5.47
C LEU A 63 13.13 -1.79 6.48
N PRO A 64 12.25 -1.03 7.15
CA PRO A 64 11.26 -1.59 8.06
C PRO A 64 10.34 -2.59 7.35
N GLN A 65 9.95 -2.31 6.11
CA GLN A 65 9.07 -3.19 5.35
C GLN A 65 9.74 -4.53 5.03
N VAL A 66 11.04 -4.51 4.73
CA VAL A 66 11.82 -5.73 4.47
C VAL A 66 12.05 -6.53 5.76
N VAL A 67 12.44 -5.87 6.85
CA VAL A 67 12.82 -6.53 8.11
C VAL A 67 11.59 -7.01 8.88
N LEU A 68 10.55 -6.18 8.96
CA LEU A 68 9.35 -6.44 9.75
C LEU A 68 8.22 -7.05 8.94
N GLY A 69 8.28 -7.06 7.59
CA GLY A 69 7.18 -7.51 6.74
C GLY A 69 6.69 -8.94 7.03
N LEU A 70 7.62 -9.89 7.20
CA LEU A 70 7.29 -11.27 7.55
C LEU A 70 6.61 -11.36 8.93
N HIS A 71 7.15 -10.64 9.91
CA HIS A 71 6.64 -10.64 11.28
C HIS A 71 5.26 -9.98 11.33
N ALA A 72 5.10 -8.84 10.67
CA ALA A 72 3.84 -8.12 10.53
C ALA A 72 2.76 -8.99 9.87
N GLY A 73 3.12 -9.78 8.85
CA GLY A 73 2.21 -10.75 8.23
C GLY A 73 1.71 -11.82 9.21
N VAL A 74 2.62 -12.44 9.96
CA VAL A 74 2.25 -13.45 10.98
C VAL A 74 1.36 -12.85 12.07
N LEU A 75 1.63 -11.62 12.49
CA LEU A 75 0.79 -10.91 13.47
C LEU A 75 -0.59 -10.58 12.88
N ALA A 76 -0.64 -10.10 11.64
CA ALA A 76 -1.89 -9.76 10.95
C ALA A 76 -2.79 -10.99 10.73
N ASP A 77 -2.20 -12.16 10.48
CA ASP A 77 -2.96 -13.41 10.31
C ASP A 77 -3.56 -13.95 11.61
N ARG A 78 -2.98 -13.58 12.76
CA ARG A 78 -3.44 -14.04 14.09
C ARG A 78 -4.54 -13.17 14.69
N TRP A 79 -4.73 -11.95 14.19
CA TRP A 79 -5.70 -11.01 14.73
C TRP A 79 -6.92 -10.82 13.84
N ASP A 80 -7.99 -10.28 14.42
CA ASP A 80 -9.19 -9.92 13.66
C ASP A 80 -8.85 -8.87 12.60
N ARG A 81 -9.02 -9.23 11.33
CA ARG A 81 -8.66 -8.37 10.18
C ARG A 81 -9.32 -6.99 10.23
N ARG A 82 -10.57 -6.89 10.68
CA ARG A 82 -11.28 -5.61 10.74
C ARG A 82 -10.67 -4.71 11.80
N ARG A 83 -10.27 -5.26 12.94
CA ARG A 83 -9.59 -4.49 14.00
C ARG A 83 -8.20 -4.03 13.55
N VAL A 84 -7.45 -4.90 12.88
CA VAL A 84 -6.13 -4.54 12.32
C VAL A 84 -6.27 -3.38 11.35
N MET A 85 -7.20 -3.46 10.39
CA MET A 85 -7.43 -2.39 9.40
C MET A 85 -7.85 -1.04 10.00
N ILE A 86 -8.51 -1.02 11.15
CA ILE A 86 -8.93 0.22 11.82
C ILE A 86 -7.79 0.83 12.64
N ALA A 87 -6.86 -0.01 13.13
CA ALA A 87 -5.76 0.41 13.99
C ALA A 87 -4.48 0.80 13.23
N SER A 88 -4.30 0.28 12.01
CA SER A 88 -3.21 0.60 11.09
C SER A 88 -3.46 1.89 10.31
#